data_AF-M4BNS0-F1
#
_entry.id   AF-M4BNS0-F1
#
_cell.length_a   1.000
_cell.length_b   1.000
_cell.length_c   1.000
_cell.angle_alpha   90.00
_cell.angle_beta   90.00
_cell.angle_gamma   90.00
#
_symmetry.space_group_name_H-M   'P 1'
#
loop_
_entity.id
_entity.type
_entity.pdbx_description
1 polymer ?
#
loop_
_entity_poly.entity_id
_entity_poly.type
_entity_poly.pdbx_seq_one_letter_code
_entity_poly.pdbx_strand_id
1 'polypeptide(L)'
;MTVPLDTQSDSDDGFLDILSDNDSDHETLLTQESAALERRMKTVGIRDGLKIGKEFTLQEGFDIGFAQGAARTVRVGRLRGALETAAGCGLVNHTLMTQACACVSQLKALERGTNVDYKASDDDAGLAVLTQAQDLLTSIGVDLSAS
;
A
#
# COMPACT_ATOMS: atom_id res chain seq x y z
N MET A 1 50.52 -35.61 -81.88
CA MET A 1 50.92 -35.20 -80.53
C MET A 1 50.19 -33.89 -80.25
N THR A 2 49.04 -34.00 -79.60
CA THR A 2 48.04 -32.95 -79.39
C THR A 2 48.37 -32.19 -78.12
N VAL A 3 48.49 -30.86 -78.22
CA VAL A 3 48.67 -29.97 -77.07
C VAL A 3 47.29 -29.75 -76.43
N PRO A 4 47.08 -30.02 -75.13
CA PRO A 4 45.86 -29.56 -74.47
C PRO A 4 46.05 -28.11 -74.01
N LEU A 5 45.07 -27.32 -74.40
CA LEU A 5 44.86 -25.91 -74.12
C LEU A 5 44.55 -25.72 -72.62
N ASP A 6 45.27 -24.81 -71.98
CA ASP A 6 44.92 -24.28 -70.67
C ASP A 6 43.52 -23.67 -70.71
N THR A 7 42.56 -24.31 -70.05
CA THR A 7 41.32 -23.67 -69.61
C THR A 7 41.46 -23.34 -68.14
N GLN A 8 42.15 -22.25 -67.84
CA GLN A 8 41.91 -21.50 -66.60
C GLN A 8 40.48 -20.97 -66.66
N SER A 9 39.58 -21.65 -65.97
CA SER A 9 38.24 -21.14 -65.69
C SER A 9 37.75 -21.81 -64.41
N ASP A 10 38.15 -21.24 -63.28
CA ASP A 10 37.26 -21.15 -62.13
C ASP A 10 37.62 -19.86 -61.41
N SER A 11 36.87 -18.80 -61.76
CA SER A 11 36.83 -17.57 -61.00
C SER A 11 36.15 -17.95 -59.69
N ASP A 12 36.96 -18.23 -58.67
CA ASP A 12 36.53 -18.23 -57.28
C ASP A 12 36.54 -16.77 -56.83
N ASP A 13 35.55 -16.02 -57.28
CA ASP A 13 35.26 -14.70 -56.77
C ASP A 13 34.79 -14.87 -55.33
N GLY A 14 35.72 -14.67 -54.39
CA GLY A 14 35.52 -14.60 -52.92
C GLY A 14 34.48 -13.57 -52.44
N PHE A 15 33.64 -13.07 -53.34
CA PHE A 15 32.40 -12.36 -53.09
C PHE A 15 31.35 -13.25 -52.40
N LEU A 16 31.33 -14.56 -52.67
CA LEU A 16 30.41 -15.49 -52.01
C LEU A 16 30.76 -15.70 -50.52
N ASP A 17 32.05 -15.69 -50.19
CA ASP A 17 32.56 -15.82 -48.81
C ASP A 17 32.21 -14.58 -47.97
N ILE A 18 32.35 -13.37 -48.55
CA ILE A 18 31.97 -12.10 -47.91
C ILE A 18 30.45 -12.01 -47.64
N LEU A 19 29.61 -12.53 -48.55
CA LEU A 19 28.17 -12.57 -48.35
C LEU A 19 27.75 -13.64 -47.33
N SER A 20 28.41 -14.81 -47.35
CA SER A 20 28.17 -15.89 -46.38
C SER A 20 28.58 -15.49 -44.95
N ASP A 21 29.72 -14.81 -44.79
CA ASP A 21 30.15 -14.26 -43.50
C ASP A 21 29.15 -13.23 -42.98
N ASN A 22 28.67 -12.33 -43.85
CA ASN A 22 27.71 -11.29 -43.47
C ASN A 22 26.32 -11.84 -43.05
N ASP A 23 25.83 -12.89 -43.71
CA ASP A 23 24.57 -13.55 -43.31
C ASP A 23 24.72 -14.33 -41.99
N SER A 24 25.88 -14.95 -41.75
CA SER A 24 26.19 -15.63 -40.50
C SER A 24 26.34 -14.65 -39.32
N ASP A 25 26.98 -13.50 -39.55
CA ASP A 25 27.09 -12.41 -38.59
C ASP A 25 25.70 -11.82 -38.26
N HIS A 26 24.81 -11.74 -39.26
CA HIS A 26 23.46 -11.27 -39.03
C HIS A 26 22.63 -12.22 -38.15
N GLU A 27 22.71 -13.54 -38.38
CA GLU A 27 22.04 -14.52 -37.53
C GLU A 27 22.58 -14.54 -36.09
N THR A 28 23.89 -14.42 -35.92
CA THR A 28 24.50 -14.37 -34.58
C THR A 28 24.10 -13.11 -33.82
N LEU A 29 24.03 -11.96 -34.49
CA LEU A 29 23.52 -10.71 -33.91
C LEU A 29 22.05 -10.84 -33.49
N LEU A 30 21.18 -11.38 -34.35
CA LEU A 30 19.77 -11.60 -34.02
C LEU A 30 19.60 -12.57 -32.82
N THR A 31 20.43 -13.60 -32.75
CA THR A 31 20.46 -14.54 -31.62
C THR A 31 20.92 -13.84 -30.33
N GLN A 32 21.92 -12.95 -30.42
CA GLN A 32 22.39 -12.17 -29.28
C GLN A 32 21.33 -11.17 -28.80
N GLU A 33 20.67 -10.46 -29.71
CA GLU A 33 19.61 -9.51 -29.40
C GLU A 33 18.39 -10.20 -28.79
N SER A 34 17.95 -11.33 -29.34
CA SER A 34 16.84 -12.11 -28.78
C SER A 34 17.16 -12.62 -27.37
N ALA A 35 18.37 -13.12 -27.14
CA ALA A 35 18.82 -13.55 -25.82
C ALA A 35 18.99 -12.36 -24.84
N ALA A 36 19.39 -11.18 -25.32
CA ALA A 36 19.46 -9.97 -24.50
C ALA A 36 18.05 -9.47 -24.11
N LEU A 37 17.11 -9.50 -25.05
CA LEU A 37 15.72 -9.16 -24.84
C LEU A 37 15.07 -10.11 -23.83
N GLU A 38 15.27 -11.42 -23.98
CA GLU A 38 14.74 -12.43 -23.05
C GLU A 38 15.26 -12.22 -21.62
N ARG A 39 16.58 -11.99 -21.47
CA ARG A 39 17.17 -11.67 -20.16
C ARG A 39 16.54 -10.40 -19.57
N ARG A 40 16.40 -9.35 -20.37
CA ARG A 40 15.79 -8.09 -19.93
C ARG A 40 14.33 -8.29 -19.51
N MET A 41 13.54 -9.03 -20.28
CA MET A 41 12.14 -9.32 -19.96
C MET A 41 12.03 -10.11 -18.65
N LYS A 42 12.89 -11.13 -18.44
CA LYS A 42 12.92 -11.89 -17.19
C LYS A 42 13.31 -11.02 -16.00
N THR A 43 14.38 -10.24 -16.11
CA THR A 43 14.86 -9.41 -14.98
C THR A 43 13.90 -8.26 -14.66
N VAL A 44 13.33 -7.60 -15.68
CA VAL A 44 12.33 -6.54 -15.50
C VAL A 44 11.04 -7.14 -14.93
N GLY A 45 10.52 -8.22 -15.53
CA GLY A 45 9.29 -8.87 -15.10
C GLY A 45 9.36 -9.41 -13.66
N ILE A 46 10.45 -10.07 -13.27
CA ILE A 46 10.63 -10.57 -11.90
C ILE A 46 10.72 -9.39 -10.90
N ARG A 47 11.45 -8.34 -11.24
CA ARG A 47 11.58 -7.17 -10.38
C ARG A 47 10.26 -6.43 -10.22
N ASP A 48 9.50 -6.27 -11.29
CA ASP A 48 8.21 -5.59 -11.26
C ASP A 48 7.16 -6.44 -10.55
N GLY A 49 7.12 -7.75 -10.80
CA GLY A 49 6.29 -8.69 -10.04
C GLY A 49 6.60 -8.65 -8.53
N LEU A 50 7.88 -8.58 -8.15
CA LEU A 50 8.29 -8.44 -6.75
C LEU A 50 7.81 -7.11 -6.13
N LYS A 51 7.86 -6.00 -6.89
CA LYS A 51 7.35 -4.71 -6.42
C LYS A 51 5.84 -4.74 -6.22
N ILE A 52 5.10 -5.22 -7.21
CA ILE A 52 3.64 -5.33 -7.17
C ILE A 52 3.21 -6.22 -6.00
N GLY A 53 3.87 -7.36 -5.79
CA GLY A 53 3.58 -8.25 -4.67
C GLY A 53 3.80 -7.58 -3.31
N LYS A 54 4.90 -6.83 -3.16
CA LYS A 54 5.17 -6.07 -1.92
C LYS A 54 4.12 -4.99 -1.68
N GLU A 55 3.79 -4.23 -2.71
CA GLU A 55 2.78 -3.17 -2.64
C GLU A 55 1.41 -3.74 -2.29
N PHE A 56 1.03 -4.88 -2.86
CA PHE A 56 -0.22 -5.57 -2.53
C PHE A 56 -0.29 -5.97 -1.06
N THR A 57 0.75 -6.65 -0.54
CA THR A 57 0.79 -7.03 0.88
C THR A 57 0.84 -5.82 1.83
N LEU A 58 1.48 -4.73 1.40
CA LEU A 58 1.53 -3.48 2.16
C LEU A 58 0.15 -2.83 2.22
N GLN A 59 -0.57 -2.81 1.10
CA GLN A 59 -1.90 -2.24 1.01
C GLN A 59 -2.90 -3.01 1.88
N GLU A 60 -2.84 -4.34 1.88
CA GLU A 60 -3.69 -5.17 2.74
C GLU A 60 -3.48 -4.83 4.23
N GLY A 61 -2.22 -4.70 4.66
CA GLY A 61 -1.88 -4.29 6.02
C GLY A 61 -2.37 -2.88 6.35
N PHE A 62 -2.26 -1.94 5.40
CA PHE A 62 -2.79 -0.58 5.56
C PHE A 62 -4.31 -0.59 5.68
N ASP A 63 -5.03 -1.31 4.83
CA ASP A 63 -6.49 -1.33 4.81
C ASP A 63 -7.05 -1.85 6.14
N ILE A 64 -6.46 -2.91 6.69
CA ILE A 64 -6.83 -3.45 8.01
C ILE A 64 -6.58 -2.40 9.10
N GLY A 65 -5.39 -1.82 9.15
CA GLY A 65 -5.04 -0.81 10.16
C GLY A 65 -5.86 0.46 10.05
N PHE A 66 -6.14 0.91 8.82
CA PHE A 66 -6.97 2.07 8.53
C PHE A 66 -8.41 1.84 8.97
N ALA A 67 -9.01 0.69 8.62
CA ALA A 67 -10.38 0.37 9.02
C ALA A 67 -10.54 0.34 10.55
N GLN A 68 -9.59 -0.27 11.26
CA GLN A 68 -9.59 -0.32 12.72
C GLN A 68 -9.42 1.08 13.34
N GLY A 69 -8.45 1.86 12.83
CA GLY A 69 -8.20 3.23 13.28
C GLY A 69 -9.38 4.17 13.02
N ALA A 70 -10.01 4.06 11.84
CA ALA A 70 -11.19 4.83 11.46
C ALA A 70 -12.37 4.50 12.37
N ALA A 71 -12.68 3.22 12.61
CA ALA A 71 -13.77 2.81 13.49
C ALA A 71 -13.60 3.38 14.91
N ARG A 72 -12.37 3.30 15.46
CA ARG A 72 -12.05 3.84 16.80
C ARG A 72 -12.17 5.37 16.85
N THR A 73 -11.58 6.07 15.90
CA THR A 73 -11.58 7.55 15.88
C THR A 73 -12.97 8.13 15.63
N VAL A 74 -13.79 7.49 14.80
CA VAL A 74 -15.20 7.87 14.62
C VAL A 74 -15.98 7.75 15.93
N ARG A 75 -15.82 6.63 16.66
CA ARG A 75 -16.51 6.43 17.94
C ARG A 75 -16.11 7.47 18.99
N VAL A 76 -14.81 7.70 19.16
CA VAL A 76 -14.28 8.71 20.10
C VAL A 76 -14.73 10.12 19.70
N GLY A 77 -14.62 10.46 18.42
CA GLY A 77 -15.00 11.76 17.88
C GLY A 77 -16.49 12.06 18.04
N ARG A 78 -17.37 11.07 17.84
CA ARG A 78 -18.83 11.21 18.07
C ARG A 78 -19.15 11.54 19.52
N LEU A 79 -18.59 10.79 20.47
CA LEU A 79 -18.81 11.03 21.90
C LEU A 79 -18.26 12.39 22.34
N ARG A 80 -17.05 12.73 21.89
CA ARG A 80 -16.43 14.03 22.18
C ARG A 80 -17.28 15.19 21.64
N GLY A 81 -17.69 15.12 20.38
CA GLY A 81 -18.52 16.14 19.75
C GLY A 81 -19.87 16.30 20.42
N ALA A 82 -20.52 15.20 20.81
CA ALA A 82 -21.79 15.24 21.52
C ALA A 82 -21.64 15.86 22.93
N LEU A 83 -20.61 15.49 23.69
CA LEU A 83 -20.35 16.07 25.00
C LEU A 83 -20.04 17.57 24.92
N GLU A 84 -19.18 17.98 23.97
CA GLU A 84 -18.86 19.39 23.75
C GLU A 84 -20.09 20.20 23.31
N THR A 85 -20.96 19.60 22.49
CA THR A 85 -22.23 20.23 22.07
C THR A 85 -23.21 20.35 23.24
N ALA A 86 -23.39 19.29 24.03
CA ALA A 86 -24.25 19.30 25.21
C ALA A 86 -23.79 20.37 26.23
N ALA A 87 -22.48 20.52 26.40
CA ALA A 87 -21.86 21.58 27.19
C ALA A 87 -22.13 22.97 26.63
N GLY A 88 -21.92 23.19 25.33
CA GLY A 88 -22.18 24.47 24.67
C GLY A 88 -23.65 24.89 24.68
N CYS A 89 -24.57 23.93 24.65
CA CYS A 89 -26.01 24.16 24.71
C CYS A 89 -26.57 24.30 26.13
N GLY A 90 -25.75 24.18 27.18
CA GLY A 90 -26.19 24.30 28.57
C GLY A 90 -27.04 23.14 29.07
N LEU A 91 -26.96 21.96 28.43
CA LEU A 91 -27.69 20.75 28.82
C LEU A 91 -27.05 20.01 30.01
N VAL A 92 -25.83 20.40 30.39
CA VAL A 92 -25.11 19.85 31.56
C VAL A 92 -25.14 20.82 32.74
N ASN A 93 -25.56 20.30 33.90
CA ASN A 93 -25.47 21.01 35.18
C ASN A 93 -24.00 21.16 35.61
N HIS A 94 -23.71 22.07 36.56
CA HIS A 94 -22.34 22.36 37.02
C HIS A 94 -21.51 21.12 37.42
N THR A 95 -22.12 20.13 38.09
CA THR A 95 -21.43 18.88 38.46
C THR A 95 -21.13 17.99 37.24
N LEU A 96 -22.08 17.89 36.30
CA LEU A 96 -21.91 17.13 35.07
C LEU A 96 -20.91 17.82 34.12
N MET A 97 -20.86 19.15 34.15
CA MET A 97 -19.91 19.93 33.36
C MET A 97 -18.46 19.60 33.74
N THR A 98 -18.15 19.50 35.03
CA THR A 98 -16.82 19.09 35.51
C THR A 98 -16.48 17.67 35.05
N GLN A 99 -17.43 16.74 35.13
CA GLN A 99 -17.25 15.36 34.67
C GLN A 99 -17.08 15.27 33.14
N ALA A 100 -17.87 16.04 32.38
CA ALA A 100 -17.77 16.13 30.93
C ALA A 100 -16.42 16.70 30.49
N CYS A 101 -15.91 17.75 31.14
CA CYS A 101 -14.58 18.31 30.86
C CYS A 101 -13.45 17.31 31.12
N ALA A 102 -13.53 16.54 32.21
CA ALA A 102 -12.57 15.48 32.51
C ALA A 102 -12.63 14.36 31.46
N CYS A 103 -13.84 13.91 31.09
CA CYS A 103 -14.05 12.88 30.10
C CYS A 103 -13.58 13.32 28.70
N VAL A 104 -13.88 14.54 28.27
CA VAL A 104 -13.38 15.12 27.01
C VAL A 104 -11.85 15.18 26.98
N SER A 105 -11.21 15.49 28.11
CA SER A 105 -9.74 15.50 28.20
C SER A 105 -9.15 14.09 28.06
N GLN A 106 -9.81 13.08 28.63
CA GLN A 106 -9.44 11.67 28.46
C GLN A 106 -9.65 11.19 27.01
N LEU A 107 -10.77 11.55 26.37
CA LEU A 107 -11.03 11.25 24.96
C LEU A 107 -9.95 11.88 24.04
N LYS A 108 -9.54 13.12 24.30
CA LYS A 108 -8.42 13.78 23.59
C LYS A 108 -7.06 13.11 23.84
N ALA A 109 -6.87 12.48 24.99
CA ALA A 109 -5.68 11.67 25.26
C ALA A 109 -5.72 10.35 24.47
N LEU A 110 -6.88 9.70 24.39
CA LEU A 110 -7.10 8.49 23.61
C LEU A 110 -6.94 8.72 22.09
N GLU A 111 -7.32 9.89 21.57
CA GLU A 111 -7.08 10.30 20.18
C GLU A 111 -5.59 10.49 19.89
N ARG A 112 -4.83 11.10 20.81
CA ARG A 112 -3.38 11.32 20.65
C ARG A 112 -2.54 10.06 20.88
N GLY A 113 -3.05 9.13 21.67
CA GLY A 113 -2.43 7.86 22.00
C GLY A 113 -2.62 6.76 20.96
N THR A 114 -3.07 7.06 19.73
CA THR A 114 -3.13 6.10 18.61
C THR A 114 -1.71 5.76 18.13
N ASN A 115 -0.94 5.11 19.00
CA ASN A 115 0.29 4.45 18.63
C ASN A 115 -0.07 3.17 17.88
N VAL A 116 0.73 2.81 16.87
CA VAL A 116 0.49 1.70 15.94
C VAL A 116 0.65 0.32 16.61
N ASP A 117 0.99 0.30 17.90
CA ASP A 117 1.11 -0.93 18.68
C ASP A 117 -0.29 -1.42 19.05
N TYR A 118 -0.88 -2.24 18.17
CA TYR A 118 -2.14 -2.96 18.38
C TYR A 118 -1.97 -3.95 19.54
N LYS A 119 -2.00 -3.44 20.77
CA LYS A 119 -2.04 -4.24 21.98
C LYS A 119 -3.42 -4.16 22.59
N ALA A 120 -4.11 -5.29 22.56
CA ALA A 120 -5.42 -5.53 23.20
C ALA A 120 -5.46 -5.23 24.71
N SER A 121 -4.34 -4.87 25.35
CA SER A 121 -4.26 -4.53 26.77
C SER A 121 -4.68 -3.09 27.09
N ASP A 122 -4.62 -2.16 26.13
CA ASP A 122 -5.05 -0.75 26.33
C ASP A 122 -6.58 -0.56 26.13
N ASP A 123 -7.27 -1.63 25.72
CA ASP A 123 -8.70 -1.59 25.39
C ASP A 123 -9.59 -1.42 26.63
N ASP A 124 -9.21 -1.93 27.80
CA ASP A 124 -10.05 -1.88 29.01
C ASP A 124 -10.22 -0.45 29.53
N ALA A 125 -9.12 0.29 29.64
CA ALA A 125 -9.16 1.70 30.04
C ALA A 125 -9.85 2.58 28.98
N GLY A 126 -9.61 2.30 27.70
CA GLY A 126 -10.29 2.99 26.60
C GLY A 126 -11.81 2.74 26.61
N LEU A 127 -12.23 1.48 26.80
CA LEU A 127 -13.65 1.12 26.93
C LEU A 127 -14.29 1.81 28.12
N ALA A 128 -13.62 1.86 29.27
CA ALA A 128 -14.14 2.51 30.47
C ALA A 128 -14.45 4.00 30.22
N VAL A 129 -13.55 4.72 29.53
CA VAL A 129 -13.77 6.14 29.18
C VAL A 129 -14.91 6.29 28.17
N LEU A 130 -15.01 5.39 27.18
CA LEU A 130 -16.12 5.42 26.21
C LEU A 130 -17.47 5.16 26.87
N THR A 131 -17.54 4.19 27.79
CA THR A 131 -18.75 3.88 28.56
C THR A 131 -19.12 5.05 29.47
N GLN A 132 -18.15 5.65 30.17
CA GLN A 132 -18.38 6.84 30.97
C GLN A 132 -18.95 8.01 30.15
N ALA A 133 -18.42 8.25 28.95
CA ALA A 133 -18.93 9.28 28.05
C ALA A 133 -20.38 8.99 27.60
N GLN A 134 -20.69 7.74 27.29
CA GLN A 134 -22.03 7.29 26.92
C GLN A 134 -23.01 7.46 28.08
N ASP A 135 -22.62 7.09 29.30
CA ASP A 135 -23.46 7.20 30.49
C ASP A 135 -23.79 8.66 30.80
N LEU A 136 -22.81 9.56 30.66
CA LEU A 136 -23.02 11.00 30.81
C LEU A 136 -24.03 11.52 29.78
N LEU A 137 -23.89 11.16 28.52
CA LEU A 137 -24.83 11.59 27.47
C LEU A 137 -26.24 11.02 27.69
N THR A 138 -26.32 9.76 28.10
CA THR A 138 -27.60 9.10 28.41
C THR A 138 -28.29 9.78 29.58
N SER A 139 -27.55 10.24 30.60
CA SER A 139 -28.09 10.99 31.73
C SER A 139 -28.72 12.34 31.34
N ILE A 140 -28.32 12.88 30.19
CA ILE A 140 -28.81 14.15 29.61
C ILE A 140 -29.93 13.88 28.57
N GLY A 141 -30.26 12.62 28.30
CA GLY A 141 -31.25 12.21 27.31
C GLY A 141 -30.73 12.18 25.87
N VAL A 142 -29.40 12.16 25.68
CA VAL A 142 -28.76 12.00 24.37
C VAL A 142 -28.32 10.56 24.20
N ASP A 143 -29.00 9.81 23.34
CA ASP A 143 -28.62 8.43 23.00
C ASP A 143 -27.92 8.38 21.64
N LEU A 144 -26.66 7.94 21.65
CA LEU A 144 -25.84 7.73 20.45
C LEU A 144 -25.73 6.25 20.03
N SER A 145 -26.37 5.33 20.75
CA SER A 145 -26.37 3.90 20.43
C SER A 145 -27.22 3.56 19.19
N ALA A 146 -28.12 4.48 18.80
CA ALA A 146 -29.11 4.27 17.75
C ALA A 146 -28.65 4.61 16.32
N SER A 147 -27.38 4.99 16.09
CA SER A 147 -26.91 5.45 14.78
C SER A 147 -25.54 4.93 14.38
#